data_AF-A0A946U824-F1
#
_entry.id   AF-A0A946U824-F1
#
_cell.length_a   1.000
_cell.length_b   1.000
_cell.length_c   1.000
_cell.angle_alpha   90.00
_cell.angle_beta   90.00
_cell.angle_gamma   90.00
#
_symmetry.space_group_name_H-M   'P 1'
#
loop_
_entity.id
_entity.type
_entity.pdbx_description
1 polymer ?
#
loop_
_entity_poly.entity_id
_entity_poly.type
_entity_poly.pdbx_seq_one_letter_code
_entity_poly.pdbx_strand_id
1 'polypeptide(L)'
;LQRMRKSTGIPARDLVTTAVQGMGLRDVADFDIEKKVIGLPSQDGSLANMKVTDFVDEVSRDTPAPGGGSIAALAGALGSALASMVFNLSVGKGEFDDRYEELCEYAEKAQEAKDRLTRAIDEDTEAFNEVVAAMRLPKDSPEQQAARAAAMEEGYKSAARVPLRTARLCREVLDLCQAAADLGNDAVMSDAGVGALMAFAGVQGALHNVRINLPQTKDDAFIADMETRMGDLLTESRRICESVQEKVDSSF
;
A
#
# COMPACT_ATOMS: atom_id res chain seq x y z
N LEU A 1 20.18 -2.11 16.39
CA LEU A 1 20.39 -2.08 14.92
C LEU A 1 21.39 -1.00 14.53
N GLN A 2 21.15 0.28 14.84
CA GLN A 2 22.10 1.38 14.56
C GLN A 2 23.53 1.12 15.05
N ARG A 3 23.69 0.71 16.31
CA ARG A 3 25.01 0.34 16.88
C ARG A 3 25.71 -0.79 16.13
N MET A 4 24.97 -1.61 15.40
CA MET A 4 25.47 -2.76 14.63
C MET A 4 25.61 -2.43 13.14
N ARG A 5 25.35 -1.18 12.70
CA ARG A 5 25.28 -0.78 11.29
C ARG A 5 24.36 -1.70 10.47
N LYS A 6 23.21 -2.05 11.04
CA LYS A 6 22.14 -2.83 10.38
C LYS A 6 20.94 -1.94 10.09
N SER A 7 20.16 -2.27 9.07
CA SER A 7 18.98 -1.50 8.71
C SER A 7 17.96 -1.47 9.85
N THR A 8 17.34 -0.32 10.05
CA THR A 8 16.19 -0.13 10.94
C THR A 8 14.84 -0.26 10.21
N GLY A 9 14.83 -0.19 8.88
CA GLY A 9 13.64 -0.35 8.04
C GLY A 9 13.32 -1.79 7.68
N ILE A 10 13.24 -2.67 8.68
CA ILE A 10 12.83 -4.07 8.54
C ILE A 10 11.43 -4.29 9.15
N PRO A 11 10.71 -5.37 8.82
CA PRO A 11 9.39 -5.65 9.39
C PRO A 11 9.38 -5.56 10.93
N ALA A 12 8.28 -5.04 11.50
CA ALA A 12 8.17 -4.84 12.95
C ALA A 12 8.43 -6.13 13.75
N ARG A 13 8.00 -7.29 13.23
CA ARG A 13 8.28 -8.59 13.83
C ARG A 13 9.77 -8.91 13.89
N ASP A 14 10.53 -8.51 12.87
CA ASP A 14 11.98 -8.76 12.78
C ASP A 14 12.75 -7.81 13.71
N LEU A 15 12.28 -6.56 13.86
CA LEU A 15 12.76 -5.63 14.88
C LEU A 15 12.63 -6.23 16.28
N VAL A 16 11.44 -6.76 16.61
CA VAL A 16 11.18 -7.38 17.90
C VAL A 16 11.96 -8.66 18.08
N THR A 17 12.08 -9.50 17.03
CA THR A 17 12.91 -10.71 17.08
C THR A 17 14.37 -10.38 17.38
N THR A 18 14.89 -9.33 16.74
CA THR A 18 16.25 -8.83 17.00
C THR A 18 16.40 -8.34 18.44
N ALA A 19 15.41 -7.60 18.96
CA ALA A 19 15.42 -7.12 20.35
C ALA A 19 15.38 -8.29 21.36
N VAL A 20 14.51 -9.28 21.13
CA VAL A 20 14.37 -10.49 21.94
C VAL A 20 15.71 -11.24 22.04
N GLN A 21 16.40 -11.39 20.91
CA GLN A 21 17.71 -12.02 20.87
C GLN A 21 18.79 -11.17 21.54
N GLY A 22 18.85 -9.87 21.24
CA GLY A 22 19.88 -8.95 21.77
C GLY A 22 19.77 -8.72 23.28
N MET A 23 18.60 -8.90 23.87
CA MET A 23 18.34 -8.76 25.30
C MET A 23 18.36 -10.11 26.06
N GLY A 24 18.63 -11.23 25.40
CA GLY A 24 18.65 -12.55 26.05
C GLY A 24 17.29 -12.99 26.60
N LEU A 25 16.18 -12.48 26.05
CA LEU A 25 14.83 -12.78 26.57
C LEU A 25 14.42 -14.24 26.37
N ARG A 26 15.19 -15.01 25.58
CA ARG A 26 15.05 -16.45 25.36
C ARG A 26 16.04 -17.30 26.15
N ASP A 27 16.93 -16.70 26.94
CA ASP A 27 18.05 -17.42 27.56
C ASP A 27 17.59 -18.35 28.70
N VAL A 28 16.44 -18.05 29.31
CA VAL A 28 15.89 -18.79 30.46
C VAL A 28 14.61 -19.56 30.10
N ALA A 29 13.79 -19.02 29.20
CA ALA A 29 12.53 -19.63 28.79
C ALA A 29 12.09 -19.12 27.42
N ASP A 30 11.22 -19.87 26.75
CA ASP A 30 10.66 -19.46 25.46
C ASP A 30 9.99 -18.07 25.55
N PHE A 31 10.32 -17.23 24.58
CA PHE A 31 9.72 -15.92 24.41
C PHE A 31 8.80 -15.92 23.19
N ASP A 32 7.52 -16.21 23.44
CA ASP A 32 6.43 -16.09 22.47
C ASP A 32 6.05 -14.63 22.28
N ILE A 33 6.43 -14.07 21.13
CA ILE A 33 6.21 -12.66 20.79
C ILE A 33 4.71 -12.33 20.80
N GLU A 34 3.85 -13.21 20.30
CA GLU A 34 2.40 -12.98 20.21
C GLU A 34 1.76 -12.79 21.57
N LYS A 35 2.26 -13.51 22.57
CA LYS A 35 1.70 -13.51 23.93
C LYS A 35 2.32 -12.46 24.83
N LYS A 36 3.58 -12.08 24.56
CA LYS A 36 4.40 -11.27 25.48
C LYS A 36 4.60 -9.83 25.03
N VAL A 37 4.35 -9.50 23.76
CA VAL A 37 4.53 -8.15 23.22
C VAL A 37 3.17 -7.53 22.95
N ILE A 38 2.85 -6.46 23.67
CA ILE A 38 1.61 -5.70 23.51
C ILE A 38 1.84 -4.61 22.47
N GLY A 39 0.87 -4.41 21.57
CA GLY A 39 0.90 -3.31 20.61
C GLY A 39 1.84 -3.52 19.41
N LEU A 40 2.22 -4.77 19.12
CA LEU A 40 2.86 -5.07 17.84
C LEU A 40 1.86 -4.69 16.72
N PRO A 41 2.31 -3.99 15.65
CA PRO A 41 1.43 -3.74 14.52
C PRO A 41 0.89 -5.05 13.97
N SER A 42 -0.41 -5.28 14.13
CA SER A 42 -1.14 -6.36 13.46
C SER A 42 -1.80 -5.80 12.20
N GLN A 43 -1.94 -6.68 11.22
CA GLN A 43 -2.84 -6.47 10.10
C GLN A 43 -4.06 -7.30 10.43
N ASP A 44 -5.20 -6.68 10.77
CA ASP A 44 -6.41 -7.41 11.18
C ASP A 44 -7.33 -7.72 9.97
N GLY A 45 -6.89 -7.39 8.76
CA GLY A 45 -7.63 -7.55 7.52
C GLY A 45 -7.80 -9.01 7.08
N SER A 46 -9.03 -9.40 6.75
CA SER A 46 -9.36 -10.77 6.34
C SER A 46 -8.66 -11.20 5.05
N LEU A 47 -8.55 -10.27 4.08
CA LEU A 47 -7.95 -10.50 2.78
C LEU A 47 -6.42 -10.45 2.87
N ALA A 48 -5.87 -9.43 3.55
CA ALA A 48 -4.43 -9.28 3.71
C ALA A 48 -3.75 -10.47 4.43
N ASN A 49 -4.49 -11.24 5.22
CA ASN A 49 -4.00 -12.41 5.94
C ASN A 49 -4.22 -13.75 5.21
N MET A 50 -4.78 -13.76 4.01
CA MET A 50 -4.89 -14.97 3.21
C MET A 50 -3.52 -15.44 2.72
N LYS A 51 -3.39 -16.75 2.49
CA LYS A 51 -2.26 -17.25 1.70
C LYS A 51 -2.39 -16.72 0.28
N VAL A 52 -1.27 -16.48 -0.39
CA VAL A 52 -1.26 -15.96 -1.77
C VAL A 52 -2.10 -16.82 -2.71
N THR A 53 -2.04 -18.15 -2.59
CA THR A 53 -2.87 -19.06 -3.40
C THR A 53 -4.36 -18.88 -3.13
N ASP A 54 -4.73 -18.75 -1.87
CA ASP A 54 -6.13 -18.61 -1.45
C ASP A 54 -6.67 -17.24 -1.87
N PHE A 55 -5.85 -16.18 -1.77
CA PHE A 55 -6.19 -14.84 -2.23
C PHE A 55 -6.40 -14.79 -3.75
N VAL A 56 -5.52 -15.44 -4.53
CA VAL A 56 -5.65 -15.53 -5.99
C VAL A 56 -6.91 -16.30 -6.38
N ASP A 57 -7.18 -17.43 -5.71
CA ASP A 57 -8.42 -18.18 -5.91
C ASP A 57 -9.63 -17.31 -5.57
N GLU A 58 -9.60 -16.59 -4.45
CA GLU A 58 -10.70 -15.73 -3.99
C GLU A 58 -11.02 -14.61 -4.99
N VAL A 59 -10.00 -13.93 -5.51
CA VAL A 59 -10.14 -12.89 -6.55
C VAL A 59 -10.76 -13.44 -7.84
N SER A 60 -10.57 -14.73 -8.12
CA SER A 60 -11.11 -15.39 -9.32
C SER A 60 -12.54 -15.94 -9.15
N ARG A 61 -13.12 -15.85 -7.95
CA ARG A 61 -14.48 -16.36 -7.70
C ARG A 61 -15.55 -15.43 -8.26
N ASP A 62 -16.74 -15.98 -8.42
CA ASP A 62 -17.97 -15.23 -8.72
C ASP A 62 -18.51 -14.53 -7.47
N THR A 63 -17.69 -13.64 -6.89
CA THR A 63 -18.02 -12.82 -5.72
C THR A 63 -17.79 -11.33 -6.03
N PRO A 64 -18.56 -10.40 -5.44
CA PRO A 64 -18.37 -8.96 -5.68
C PRO A 64 -17.06 -8.37 -5.13
N ALA A 65 -16.42 -9.05 -4.18
CA ALA A 65 -15.18 -8.65 -3.53
C ALA A 65 -14.38 -9.91 -3.14
N PRO A 66 -13.04 -9.86 -3.11
CA PRO A 66 -12.16 -8.72 -3.36
C PRO A 66 -12.14 -8.27 -4.83
N GLY A 67 -12.06 -6.96 -5.05
CA GLY A 67 -12.12 -6.35 -6.38
C GLY A 67 -10.77 -5.79 -6.87
N GLY A 68 -10.83 -5.03 -7.96
CA GLY A 68 -9.64 -4.38 -8.53
C GLY A 68 -8.98 -3.36 -7.59
N GLY A 69 -9.71 -2.76 -6.65
CA GLY A 69 -9.16 -1.83 -5.66
C GLY A 69 -8.26 -2.53 -4.65
N SER A 70 -8.70 -3.67 -4.10
CA SER A 70 -7.85 -4.56 -3.27
C SER A 70 -6.57 -4.99 -4.01
N ILE A 71 -6.66 -5.33 -5.30
CA ILE A 71 -5.48 -5.68 -6.12
C ILE A 71 -4.55 -4.48 -6.32
N ALA A 72 -5.10 -3.28 -6.56
CA ALA A 72 -4.31 -2.07 -6.70
C ALA A 72 -3.52 -1.73 -5.42
N ALA A 73 -4.14 -1.91 -4.25
CA ALA A 73 -3.47 -1.76 -2.96
C ALA A 73 -2.35 -2.80 -2.78
N LEU A 74 -2.61 -4.06 -3.09
CA LEU A 74 -1.60 -5.13 -3.03
C LEU A 74 -0.41 -4.84 -3.97
N ALA A 75 -0.68 -4.36 -5.19
CA ALA A 75 0.38 -4.00 -6.14
C ALA A 75 1.30 -2.90 -5.59
N GLY A 76 0.73 -1.86 -4.99
CA GLY A 76 1.49 -0.83 -4.29
C GLY A 76 2.30 -1.38 -3.11
N ALA A 77 1.69 -2.23 -2.28
CA ALA A 77 2.36 -2.84 -1.12
C ALA A 77 3.59 -3.66 -1.55
N LEU A 78 3.46 -4.45 -2.61
CA LEU A 78 4.56 -5.23 -3.20
C LEU A 78 5.65 -4.32 -3.77
N GLY A 79 5.27 -3.23 -4.46
CA GLY A 79 6.23 -2.25 -4.95
C GLY A 79 7.04 -1.61 -3.82
N SER A 80 6.36 -1.28 -2.72
CA SER A 80 6.99 -0.70 -1.54
C SER A 80 7.91 -1.69 -0.81
N ALA A 81 7.51 -2.97 -0.77
CA ALA A 81 8.35 -4.04 -0.22
C ALA A 81 9.65 -4.21 -1.02
N LEU A 82 9.60 -4.12 -2.37
CA LEU A 82 10.79 -4.16 -3.21
C LEU A 82 11.70 -2.95 -2.99
N ALA A 83 11.14 -1.73 -2.91
CA ALA A 83 11.93 -0.54 -2.56
C ALA A 83 12.62 -0.71 -1.19
N SER A 84 11.90 -1.17 -0.16
CA SER A 84 12.49 -1.47 1.16
C SER A 84 13.61 -2.51 1.08
N MET A 85 13.42 -3.57 0.29
CA MET A 85 14.44 -4.59 0.07
C MET A 85 15.72 -4.01 -0.55
N VAL A 86 15.60 -3.15 -1.56
CA VAL A 86 16.76 -2.49 -2.20
C VAL A 86 17.55 -1.66 -1.18
N PHE A 87 16.87 -0.82 -0.38
CA PHE A 87 17.54 -0.07 0.69
C PHE A 87 18.21 -1.01 1.69
N ASN A 88 17.51 -2.03 2.15
CA ASN A 88 18.03 -2.99 3.14
C ASN A 88 19.24 -3.80 2.65
N LEU A 89 19.29 -4.16 1.37
CA LEU A 89 20.44 -4.85 0.77
C LEU A 89 21.63 -3.92 0.48
N SER A 90 21.38 -2.61 0.49
CA SER A 90 22.42 -1.58 0.41
C SER A 90 23.03 -1.31 1.79
N VAL A 91 22.21 -1.31 2.84
CA VAL A 91 22.69 -1.17 4.22
C VAL A 91 23.62 -2.32 4.61
N GLY A 92 24.81 -1.98 5.12
CA GLY A 92 25.80 -2.94 5.62
C GLY A 92 26.84 -3.37 4.57
N LYS A 93 26.76 -2.82 3.37
CA LYS A 93 27.85 -2.82 2.39
C LYS A 93 28.75 -1.61 2.65
N GLY A 94 30.07 -1.83 2.75
CA GLY A 94 31.01 -0.78 3.14
C GLY A 94 31.03 0.44 2.21
N GLU A 95 30.72 0.26 0.92
CA GLU A 95 30.63 1.36 -0.06
C GLU A 95 29.45 2.32 0.20
N PHE A 96 28.47 1.91 1.01
CA PHE A 96 27.29 2.70 1.36
C PHE A 96 27.32 3.22 2.81
N ASP A 97 28.42 3.03 3.55
CA ASP A 97 28.51 3.40 4.97
C ASP A 97 28.30 4.91 5.23
N ASP A 98 28.75 5.76 4.31
CA ASP A 98 28.56 7.21 4.36
C ASP A 98 27.09 7.63 4.18
N ARG A 99 26.25 6.72 3.67
CA ARG A 99 24.82 6.92 3.39
C ARG A 99 23.92 6.10 4.31
N TYR A 100 24.50 5.50 5.34
CA TYR A 100 23.80 4.59 6.25
C TYR A 100 22.49 5.18 6.80
N GLU A 101 22.51 6.42 7.27
CA GLU A 101 21.34 7.08 7.88
C GLU A 101 20.23 7.31 6.84
N GLU A 102 20.60 7.81 5.66
CA GLU A 102 19.68 8.06 4.55
C GLU A 102 19.00 6.76 4.08
N LEU A 103 19.77 5.70 3.89
CA LEU A 103 19.23 4.39 3.49
C LEU A 103 18.27 3.81 4.54
N CYS A 104 18.58 3.97 5.83
CA CYS A 104 17.71 3.53 6.90
C CYS A 104 16.39 4.33 6.92
N GLU A 105 16.44 5.65 6.76
CA GLU A 105 15.25 6.50 6.69
C GLU A 105 14.32 6.11 5.54
N TYR A 106 14.88 5.87 4.35
CA TYR A 106 14.10 5.41 3.21
C TYR A 106 13.54 4.00 3.40
N ALA A 107 14.30 3.09 4.00
CA ALA A 107 13.82 1.75 4.33
C ALA A 107 12.64 1.79 5.30
N GLU A 108 12.66 2.68 6.30
CA GLU A 108 11.56 2.89 7.25
C GLU A 108 10.31 3.46 6.57
N LYS A 109 10.47 4.49 5.73
CA LYS A 109 9.36 5.05 4.92
C LYS A 109 8.73 4.00 4.01
N ALA A 110 9.54 3.12 3.43
CA ALA A 110 9.05 2.02 2.61
C ALA A 110 8.29 0.96 3.44
N GLN A 111 8.74 0.64 4.65
CA GLN A 111 7.95 -0.23 5.54
C GLN A 111 6.60 0.40 5.91
N GLU A 112 6.57 1.70 6.20
CA GLU A 112 5.33 2.42 6.52
C GLU A 112 4.35 2.43 5.33
N ALA A 113 4.82 2.77 4.13
CA ALA A 113 4.00 2.77 2.93
C ALA A 113 3.46 1.36 2.62
N LYS A 114 4.32 0.34 2.71
CA LYS A 114 3.93 -1.07 2.60
C LYS A 114 2.82 -1.43 3.59
N ASP A 115 2.97 -1.10 4.88
CA ASP A 115 1.97 -1.42 5.91
C ASP A 115 0.64 -0.67 5.70
N ARG A 116 0.69 0.60 5.25
CA ARG A 116 -0.50 1.39 4.89
C ARG A 116 -1.24 0.79 3.69
N LEU A 117 -0.52 0.34 2.68
CA LEU A 117 -1.09 -0.29 1.48
C LEU A 117 -1.62 -1.70 1.76
N THR A 118 -0.98 -2.46 2.65
CA THR A 118 -1.51 -3.75 3.12
C THR A 118 -2.86 -3.58 3.80
N ARG A 119 -3.05 -2.55 4.65
CA ARG A 119 -4.37 -2.23 5.23
C ARG A 119 -5.40 -1.86 4.17
N ALA A 120 -4.99 -1.10 3.16
CA ALA A 120 -5.86 -0.67 2.08
C ALA A 120 -6.41 -1.81 1.21
N ILE A 121 -5.87 -3.04 1.31
CA ILE A 121 -6.41 -4.23 0.64
C ILE A 121 -7.84 -4.51 1.12
N ASP A 122 -8.08 -4.42 2.44
CA ASP A 122 -9.38 -4.67 3.05
C ASP A 122 -10.28 -3.43 3.02
N GLU A 123 -9.71 -2.21 3.13
CA GLU A 123 -10.48 -0.94 3.12
C GLU A 123 -11.35 -0.78 1.86
N ASP A 124 -10.91 -1.27 0.69
CA ASP A 124 -11.69 -1.24 -0.56
C ASP A 124 -12.98 -2.07 -0.45
N THR A 125 -12.87 -3.25 0.13
CA THR A 125 -14.02 -4.14 0.35
C THR A 125 -14.96 -3.58 1.41
N GLU A 126 -14.42 -2.95 2.46
CA GLU A 126 -15.21 -2.27 3.49
C GLU A 126 -16.02 -1.09 2.91
N ALA A 127 -15.40 -0.25 2.08
CA ALA A 127 -16.09 0.87 1.42
C ALA A 127 -17.21 0.40 0.49
N PHE A 128 -17.00 -0.71 -0.23
CA PHE A 128 -18.06 -1.31 -1.05
C PHE A 128 -19.22 -1.83 -0.18
N ASN A 129 -18.93 -2.42 0.98
CA ASN A 129 -19.95 -2.90 1.91
C ASN A 129 -20.81 -1.75 2.46
N GLU A 130 -20.26 -0.54 2.65
CA GLU A 130 -21.03 0.65 3.04
C GLU A 130 -22.08 1.02 1.98
N VAL A 131 -21.71 0.98 0.69
CA VAL A 131 -22.64 1.23 -0.42
C VAL A 131 -23.76 0.19 -0.43
N VAL A 132 -23.42 -1.09 -0.25
CA VAL A 132 -24.40 -2.19 -0.18
C VAL A 132 -25.33 -2.01 1.02
N ALA A 133 -24.81 -1.59 2.18
CA ALA A 133 -25.62 -1.31 3.36
C ALA A 133 -26.60 -0.16 3.12
N ALA A 134 -26.15 0.93 2.48
CA ALA A 134 -27.02 2.04 2.08
C ALA A 134 -28.13 1.61 1.12
N MET A 135 -27.82 0.71 0.17
CA MET A 135 -28.83 0.17 -0.77
C MET A 135 -29.96 -0.58 -0.06
N ARG A 136 -29.67 -1.22 1.09
CA ARG A 136 -30.60 -2.03 1.88
C ARG A 136 -31.49 -1.22 2.83
N LEU A 137 -31.27 0.09 2.97
CA LEU A 137 -32.11 0.94 3.81
C LEU A 137 -33.59 0.93 3.36
N PRO A 138 -34.55 1.08 4.29
CA PRO A 138 -35.97 1.17 3.96
C PRO A 138 -36.30 2.31 2.99
N LYS A 139 -37.42 2.22 2.29
CA LYS A 139 -37.82 3.19 1.25
C LYS A 139 -39.34 3.43 1.18
N ASP A 140 -40.07 3.10 2.24
CA ASP A 140 -41.53 3.05 2.24
C ASP A 140 -42.18 4.41 2.56
N SER A 141 -41.45 5.31 3.20
CA SER A 141 -41.86 6.68 3.51
C SER A 141 -40.96 7.73 2.84
N PRO A 142 -41.44 8.97 2.63
CA PRO A 142 -40.62 10.08 2.12
C PRO A 142 -39.34 10.32 2.94
N GLU A 143 -39.44 10.21 4.27
CA GLU A 143 -38.32 10.38 5.19
C GLU A 143 -37.27 9.27 5.00
N GLN A 144 -37.72 8.02 4.85
CA GLN A 144 -36.84 6.88 4.56
C GLN A 144 -36.18 7.01 3.18
N GLN A 145 -36.91 7.47 2.17
CA GLN A 145 -36.35 7.71 0.83
C GLN A 145 -35.28 8.79 0.85
N ALA A 146 -35.49 9.89 1.57
CA ALA A 146 -34.52 10.95 1.74
C ALA A 146 -33.25 10.46 2.48
N ALA A 147 -33.42 9.75 3.60
CA ALA A 147 -32.31 9.19 4.37
C ALA A 147 -31.50 8.17 3.55
N ARG A 148 -32.19 7.31 2.80
CA ARG A 148 -31.55 6.35 1.88
C ARG A 148 -30.78 7.06 0.78
N ALA A 149 -31.33 8.12 0.17
CA ALA A 149 -30.64 8.86 -0.87
C ALA A 149 -29.35 9.52 -0.35
N ALA A 150 -29.41 10.16 0.83
CA ALA A 150 -28.23 10.76 1.47
C ALA A 150 -27.15 9.71 1.81
N ALA A 151 -27.55 8.55 2.36
CA ALA A 151 -26.62 7.47 2.66
C ALA A 151 -25.98 6.87 1.40
N MET A 152 -26.74 6.74 0.30
CA MET A 152 -26.20 6.29 -0.99
C MET A 152 -25.18 7.26 -1.56
N GLU A 153 -25.48 8.56 -1.52
CA GLU A 153 -24.57 9.60 -2.02
C GLU A 153 -23.24 9.60 -1.24
N GLU A 154 -23.30 9.59 0.10
CA GLU A 154 -22.09 9.55 0.92
C GLU A 154 -21.34 8.23 0.78
N GLY A 155 -22.05 7.09 0.65
CA GLY A 155 -21.44 5.79 0.36
C GLY A 155 -20.64 5.81 -0.94
N TYR A 156 -21.18 6.37 -2.02
CA TYR A 156 -20.44 6.48 -3.29
C TYR A 156 -19.28 7.48 -3.22
N LYS A 157 -19.42 8.57 -2.46
CA LYS A 157 -18.31 9.48 -2.19
C LYS A 157 -17.18 8.77 -1.41
N SER A 158 -17.52 7.97 -0.40
CA SER A 158 -16.59 7.10 0.33
C SER A 158 -15.88 6.11 -0.63
N ALA A 159 -16.66 5.39 -1.43
CA ALA A 159 -16.16 4.43 -2.43
C ALA A 159 -15.32 5.06 -3.55
N ALA A 160 -15.39 6.39 -3.77
CA ALA A 160 -14.48 7.12 -4.64
C ALA A 160 -13.21 7.61 -3.91
N ARG A 161 -13.33 8.02 -2.64
CA ARG A 161 -12.20 8.55 -1.85
C ARG A 161 -11.19 7.47 -1.45
N VAL A 162 -11.66 6.27 -1.10
CA VAL A 162 -10.79 5.14 -0.71
C VAL A 162 -9.81 4.76 -1.83
N PRO A 163 -10.24 4.46 -3.06
CA PRO A 163 -9.31 4.18 -4.15
C PRO A 163 -8.43 5.39 -4.51
N LEU A 164 -8.91 6.63 -4.37
CA LEU A 164 -8.04 7.80 -4.57
C LEU A 164 -6.90 7.85 -3.54
N ARG A 165 -7.17 7.50 -2.28
CA ARG A 165 -6.14 7.37 -1.24
C ARG A 165 -5.14 6.27 -1.59
N THR A 166 -5.61 5.11 -2.06
CA THR A 166 -4.75 4.02 -2.56
C THR A 166 -3.86 4.49 -3.71
N ALA A 167 -4.40 5.23 -4.68
CA ALA A 167 -3.62 5.79 -5.77
C ALA A 167 -2.51 6.74 -5.28
N ARG A 168 -2.80 7.57 -4.27
CA ARG A 168 -1.79 8.47 -3.65
C ARG A 168 -0.68 7.68 -2.95
N LEU A 169 -1.05 6.65 -2.20
CA LEU A 169 -0.08 5.75 -1.55
C LEU A 169 0.82 5.07 -2.59
N CYS A 170 0.25 4.54 -3.67
CA CYS A 170 1.03 3.95 -4.76
C CYS A 170 1.96 4.99 -5.43
N ARG A 171 1.53 6.26 -5.53
CA ARG A 171 2.38 7.34 -6.03
C ARG A 171 3.51 7.68 -5.05
N GLU A 172 3.28 7.64 -3.73
CA GLU A 172 4.36 7.74 -2.73
C GLU A 172 5.39 6.62 -2.91
N VAL A 173 4.94 5.39 -3.22
CA VAL A 173 5.83 4.26 -3.52
C VAL A 173 6.69 4.49 -4.75
N LEU A 174 6.20 5.18 -5.78
CA LEU A 174 7.02 5.52 -6.94
C LEU A 174 8.22 6.40 -6.59
N ASP A 175 8.08 7.36 -5.66
CA ASP A 175 9.23 8.13 -5.18
C ASP A 175 10.23 7.25 -4.43
N LEU A 176 9.73 6.28 -3.65
CA LEU A 176 10.59 5.34 -2.95
C LEU A 176 11.35 4.43 -3.93
N CYS A 177 10.71 3.99 -5.01
CA CYS A 177 11.38 3.23 -6.07
C CYS A 177 12.41 4.08 -6.83
N GLN A 178 12.12 5.35 -7.08
CA GLN A 178 13.09 6.28 -7.67
C GLN A 178 14.29 6.48 -6.75
N ALA A 179 14.07 6.73 -5.46
CA ALA A 179 15.16 6.78 -4.48
C ALA A 179 15.91 5.44 -4.38
N ALA A 180 15.23 4.30 -4.47
CA ALA A 180 15.88 3.00 -4.48
C ALA A 180 16.82 2.83 -5.69
N ALA A 181 16.40 3.29 -6.88
CA ALA A 181 17.23 3.31 -8.07
C ALA A 181 18.37 4.35 -7.97
N ASP A 182 18.18 5.46 -7.26
CA ASP A 182 19.18 6.52 -7.13
C ASP A 182 20.24 6.30 -6.06
N LEU A 183 19.86 5.63 -4.98
CA LEU A 183 20.68 5.53 -3.79
C LEU A 183 21.10 4.10 -3.47
N GLY A 184 20.37 3.12 -4.00
CA GLY A 184 20.57 1.72 -3.71
C GLY A 184 21.75 1.08 -4.44
N ASN A 185 21.97 -0.17 -4.10
CA ASN A 185 22.97 -1.03 -4.70
C ASN A 185 22.58 -1.42 -6.14
N ASP A 186 23.45 -1.09 -7.09
CA ASP A 186 23.26 -1.36 -8.53
C ASP A 186 22.90 -2.82 -8.83
N ALA A 187 23.46 -3.77 -8.07
CA ALA A 187 23.22 -5.21 -8.29
C ALA A 187 21.76 -5.65 -8.02
N VAL A 188 20.93 -4.80 -7.44
CA VAL A 188 19.49 -5.05 -7.19
C VAL A 188 18.60 -3.96 -7.78
N MET A 189 19.11 -3.15 -8.72
CA MET A 189 18.31 -2.11 -9.37
C MET A 189 17.11 -2.65 -10.14
N SER A 190 17.17 -3.89 -10.65
CA SER A 190 16.02 -4.53 -11.28
C SER A 190 14.80 -4.61 -10.35
N ASP A 191 15.02 -4.77 -9.04
CA ASP A 191 13.94 -4.81 -8.04
C ASP A 191 13.28 -3.44 -7.87
N ALA A 192 14.03 -2.34 -7.95
CA ALA A 192 13.46 -0.99 -7.97
C ALA A 192 12.60 -0.76 -9.23
N GLY A 193 13.04 -1.28 -10.38
CA GLY A 193 12.30 -1.25 -11.64
C GLY A 193 10.96 -1.97 -11.55
N VAL A 194 10.96 -3.22 -11.08
CA VAL A 194 9.73 -4.00 -10.86
C VAL A 194 8.84 -3.31 -9.84
N GLY A 195 9.42 -2.77 -8.76
CA GLY A 195 8.69 -2.05 -7.73
C GLY A 195 7.95 -0.83 -8.29
N ALA A 196 8.58 -0.07 -9.20
CA ALA A 196 7.96 1.07 -9.86
C ALA A 196 6.81 0.65 -10.79
N LEU A 197 6.98 -0.42 -11.58
CA LEU A 197 5.90 -0.94 -12.43
C LEU A 197 4.69 -1.39 -11.61
N MET A 198 4.92 -2.08 -10.49
CA MET A 198 3.88 -2.53 -9.57
C MET A 198 3.13 -1.35 -8.94
N ALA A 199 3.87 -0.34 -8.46
CA ALA A 199 3.28 0.87 -7.91
C ALA A 199 2.47 1.64 -8.97
N PHE A 200 2.98 1.78 -10.19
CA PHE A 200 2.25 2.44 -11.28
C PHE A 200 0.99 1.68 -11.71
N ALA A 201 1.03 0.35 -11.76
CA ALA A 201 -0.15 -0.48 -11.95
C ALA A 201 -1.18 -0.26 -10.83
N GLY A 202 -0.71 -0.15 -9.57
CA GLY A 202 -1.53 0.22 -8.42
C GLY A 202 -2.18 1.59 -8.56
N VAL A 203 -1.45 2.61 -9.03
CA VAL A 203 -2.03 3.94 -9.33
C VAL A 203 -3.15 3.81 -10.36
N GLN A 204 -2.88 3.24 -11.53
CA GLN A 204 -3.87 3.14 -12.60
C GLN A 204 -5.10 2.31 -12.18
N GLY A 205 -4.88 1.15 -11.56
CA GLY A 205 -5.94 0.28 -11.05
C GLY A 205 -6.83 0.99 -10.04
N ALA A 206 -6.24 1.71 -9.08
CA ALA A 206 -7.00 2.47 -8.11
C ALA A 206 -7.81 3.60 -8.77
N LEU A 207 -7.21 4.36 -9.70
CA LEU A 207 -7.93 5.42 -10.43
C LEU A 207 -9.11 4.89 -11.26
N HIS A 208 -9.05 3.66 -11.79
CA HIS A 208 -10.20 3.01 -12.42
C HIS A 208 -11.35 2.78 -11.43
N ASN A 209 -11.05 2.38 -10.20
CA ASN A 209 -12.03 2.21 -9.13
C ASN A 209 -12.60 3.55 -8.64
N VAL A 210 -11.85 4.65 -8.72
CA VAL A 210 -12.42 6.00 -8.53
C VAL A 210 -13.46 6.27 -9.64
N ARG A 211 -13.05 6.14 -10.91
CA ARG A 211 -13.89 6.47 -12.09
C ARG A 211 -15.24 5.78 -12.09
N ILE A 212 -15.29 4.50 -11.73
CA ILE A 212 -16.54 3.74 -11.79
C ILE A 212 -17.57 4.21 -10.76
N ASN A 213 -17.12 4.79 -9.65
CA ASN A 213 -17.99 5.30 -8.57
C ASN A 213 -18.44 6.75 -8.78
N LEU A 214 -17.66 7.58 -9.49
CA LEU A 214 -17.96 9.01 -9.66
C LEU A 214 -19.38 9.33 -10.19
N PRO A 215 -19.89 8.68 -11.26
CA PRO A 215 -21.22 9.00 -11.80
C PRO A 215 -22.36 8.77 -10.80
N GLN A 216 -22.15 7.90 -9.81
CA GLN A 216 -23.16 7.55 -8.82
C GLN A 216 -23.32 8.61 -7.72
N THR A 217 -22.33 9.50 -7.57
CA THR A 217 -22.35 10.59 -6.58
C THR A 217 -23.31 11.72 -6.95
N LYS A 218 -23.58 11.93 -8.25
CA LYS A 218 -24.43 13.01 -8.78
C LYS A 218 -24.05 14.41 -8.30
N ASP A 219 -22.79 14.60 -7.92
CA ASP A 219 -22.24 15.86 -7.43
C ASP A 219 -21.17 16.35 -8.42
N ASP A 220 -21.58 17.24 -9.32
CA ASP A 220 -20.72 17.73 -10.41
C ASP A 220 -19.43 18.41 -9.90
N ALA A 221 -19.50 19.09 -8.76
CA ALA A 221 -18.34 19.74 -8.15
C ALA A 221 -17.35 18.71 -7.59
N PHE A 222 -17.86 17.66 -6.93
CA PHE A 222 -17.05 16.54 -6.47
C PHE A 222 -16.42 15.76 -7.63
N ILE A 223 -17.19 15.50 -8.69
CA ILE A 223 -16.70 14.80 -9.88
C ILE A 223 -15.54 15.58 -10.52
N ALA A 224 -15.68 16.89 -10.74
CA ALA A 224 -14.64 17.72 -11.34
C ALA A 224 -13.35 17.80 -10.49
N ASP A 225 -13.48 17.91 -9.15
CA ASP A 225 -12.33 17.86 -8.24
C ASP A 225 -11.60 16.52 -8.32
N MET A 226 -12.36 15.41 -8.33
CA MET A 226 -11.78 14.06 -8.43
C MET A 226 -11.07 13.84 -9.77
N GLU A 227 -11.70 14.22 -10.89
CA GLU A 227 -11.09 14.08 -12.22
C GLU A 227 -9.78 14.85 -12.35
N THR A 228 -9.71 16.07 -11.79
CA THR A 228 -8.49 16.88 -11.76
C THR A 228 -7.37 16.16 -10.99
N ARG A 229 -7.66 15.74 -9.75
CA ARG A 229 -6.68 15.02 -8.90
C ARG A 229 -6.19 13.73 -9.53
N MET A 230 -7.07 13.00 -10.20
CA MET A 230 -6.70 11.76 -10.89
C MET A 230 -5.80 12.02 -12.10
N GLY A 231 -6.05 13.10 -12.85
CA GLY A 231 -5.22 13.53 -13.97
C GLY A 231 -3.79 13.88 -13.54
N ASP A 232 -3.68 14.65 -12.46
CA ASP A 232 -2.39 15.03 -11.88
C ASP A 232 -1.62 13.79 -11.40
N LEU A 233 -2.27 12.93 -10.59
CA LEU A 233 -1.67 11.69 -10.09
C LEU A 233 -1.19 10.77 -11.21
N LEU A 234 -1.98 10.58 -12.26
CA LEU A 234 -1.60 9.72 -13.37
C LEU A 234 -0.38 10.27 -14.13
N THR A 235 -0.37 11.58 -14.39
CA THR A 235 0.71 12.25 -15.14
C THR A 235 2.02 12.20 -14.38
N GLU A 236 1.99 12.56 -13.10
CA GLU A 236 3.17 12.50 -12.23
C GLU A 236 3.69 11.07 -12.07
N SER A 237 2.80 10.11 -11.82
CA SER A 237 3.16 8.71 -11.60
C SER A 237 3.80 8.09 -12.84
N ARG A 238 3.26 8.39 -14.03
CA ARG A 238 3.82 7.91 -15.29
C ARG A 238 5.25 8.42 -15.47
N ARG A 239 5.46 9.73 -15.31
CA ARG A 239 6.77 10.36 -15.46
C ARG A 239 7.82 9.74 -14.53
N ILE A 240 7.46 9.47 -13.28
CA ILE A 240 8.39 8.84 -12.32
C ILE A 240 8.65 7.39 -12.71
N CYS A 241 7.61 6.62 -13.05
CA CYS A 241 7.78 5.24 -13.48
C CYS A 241 8.71 5.14 -14.69
N GLU A 242 8.51 5.98 -15.72
CA GLU A 242 9.36 6.06 -16.91
C GLU A 242 10.81 6.39 -16.55
N SER A 243 11.03 7.40 -15.70
CA SER A 243 12.37 7.77 -15.18
C SER A 243 13.08 6.60 -14.50
N VAL A 244 12.37 5.83 -13.66
CA VAL A 244 12.93 4.63 -13.02
C VAL A 244 13.26 3.56 -14.06
N GLN A 245 12.37 3.28 -15.01
CA GLN A 245 12.62 2.27 -16.04
C GLN A 245 13.81 2.65 -16.93
N GLU A 246 13.89 3.89 -17.40
CA GLU A 246 15.02 4.38 -18.20
C GLU A 246 16.35 4.18 -17.48
N LYS A 247 16.39 4.45 -16.18
CA LYS A 247 17.58 4.24 -15.36
C LYS A 247 17.95 2.77 -15.24
N VAL A 248 16.98 1.91 -14.92
CA VAL A 248 17.18 0.47 -14.82
C VAL A 248 17.68 -0.10 -16.15
N ASP A 249 17.05 0.30 -17.26
CA ASP A 249 17.43 -0.15 -18.60
C ASP A 249 18.84 0.32 -19.00
N SER A 250 19.25 1.53 -18.59
CA SER A 250 20.60 2.04 -18.83
C SER A 250 21.71 1.31 -18.06
N SER A 251 21.32 0.46 -17.10
CA SER A 251 22.24 -0.27 -16.21
C SER A 251 22.51 -1.70 -16.66
N PHE A 252 21.85 -2.16 -17.74
CA PHE A 252 22.10 -3.44 -18.40
C PHE A 252 23.05 -3.27 -19.60
#